data_AF-A0A1I2BMC7-F1
#
_entry.id   AF-A0A1I2BMC7-F1
#
_cell.length_a   1.000
_cell.length_b   1.000
_cell.length_c   1.000
_cell.angle_alpha   90.00
_cell.angle_beta   90.00
_cell.angle_gamma   90.00
#
_symmetry.space_group_name_H-M   'P 1'
#
loop_
_entity.id
_entity.type
_entity.pdbx_description
1 polymer ?
#
loop_
_entity_poly.entity_id
_entity_poly.type
_entity_poly.pdbx_seq_one_letter_code
_entity_poly.pdbx_strand_id
1 'polypeptide(L)'
;MEDDLLEALEEAWDVESGFLGKLRAGRFDPEAGEAYVALLSRIPPIGETVDSRLVQLIWFAPTLIEWQTERAAKNEKEVEKLGHIWDQVREALIALLGLP
;
A
#
# COMPACT_ATOMS: atom_id res chain seq x y z
N MET A 1 12.13 -12.73 -6.67
CA MET A 1 11.95 -11.82 -5.54
C MET A 1 12.31 -12.59 -4.27
N GLU A 2 12.77 -11.93 -3.20
CA GLU A 2 12.94 -12.62 -1.91
C GLU A 2 11.56 -13.01 -1.37
N ASP A 3 11.38 -14.28 -0.96
CA ASP A 3 10.09 -14.78 -0.44
C ASP A 3 9.63 -13.96 0.77
N ASP A 4 10.55 -13.56 1.64
CA ASP A 4 10.30 -12.69 2.81
C ASP A 4 9.64 -11.34 2.43
N LEU A 5 9.93 -10.80 1.24
CA LEU A 5 9.32 -9.55 0.77
C LEU A 5 7.86 -9.77 0.34
N LEU A 6 7.58 -10.89 -0.34
CA LEU A 6 6.22 -11.25 -0.73
C LEU A 6 5.37 -11.56 0.49
N GLU A 7 5.92 -12.27 1.48
CA GLU A 7 5.25 -12.54 2.75
C GLU A 7 4.94 -11.24 3.52
N ALA A 8 5.88 -10.29 3.56
CA ALA A 8 5.63 -8.98 4.16
C ALA A 8 4.55 -8.16 3.42
N LEU A 9 4.50 -8.26 2.08
CA LEU A 9 3.44 -7.63 1.28
C LEU A 9 2.09 -8.31 1.50
N GLU A 10 2.05 -9.62 1.73
CA GLU A 10 0.85 -10.34 2.14
C GLU A 10 0.36 -9.91 3.51
N GLU A 11 1.27 -9.79 4.48
CA GLU A 11 0.94 -9.33 5.83
C GLU A 11 0.37 -7.91 5.83
N ALA A 12 0.72 -7.06 4.84
CA ALA A 12 0.10 -5.75 4.69
C ALA A 12 -1.43 -5.82 4.48
N TRP A 13 -1.96 -6.95 4.02
CA TRP A 13 -3.39 -7.23 3.86
C TRP A 13 -4.06 -7.85 5.08
N ASP A 14 -3.30 -8.22 6.12
CA ASP A 14 -3.88 -8.70 7.37
C ASP A 14 -4.72 -7.60 8.04
N VAL A 15 -5.86 -8.01 8.60
CA VAL A 15 -6.86 -7.08 9.13
C VAL A 15 -6.42 -6.44 10.46
N GLU A 16 -5.59 -7.11 11.24
CA GLU A 16 -5.17 -6.67 12.58
C GLU A 16 -3.78 -6.02 12.60
N SER A 17 -2.84 -6.50 11.78
CA SER A 17 -1.47 -5.98 11.72
C SER A 17 -1.24 -5.06 10.52
N GLY A 18 -1.78 -5.43 9.35
CA GLY A 18 -1.51 -4.81 8.06
C GLY A 18 -2.24 -3.50 7.80
N PHE A 19 -1.57 -2.57 7.10
CA PHE A 19 -2.16 -1.27 6.75
C PHE A 19 -3.40 -1.40 5.86
N LEU A 20 -3.32 -2.19 4.78
CA LEU A 20 -4.40 -2.33 3.81
C LEU A 20 -5.58 -3.10 4.42
N GLY A 21 -5.30 -4.11 5.24
CA GLY A 21 -6.35 -4.85 5.96
C GLY A 21 -7.06 -3.99 7.00
N LYS A 22 -6.32 -3.20 7.81
CA LYS A 22 -6.90 -2.21 8.72
C LYS A 22 -7.78 -1.19 7.99
N LEU A 23 -7.30 -0.64 6.87
CA LEU A 23 -8.09 0.31 6.07
C LEU A 23 -9.36 -0.32 5.52
N ARG A 24 -9.29 -1.57 5.03
CA ARG A 24 -10.47 -2.31 4.56
C ARG A 24 -11.51 -2.52 5.67
N ALA A 25 -11.05 -2.67 6.91
CA ALA A 25 -11.89 -2.71 8.11
C ALA A 25 -12.40 -1.32 8.57
N GLY A 26 -12.00 -0.23 7.91
CA GLY A 26 -12.35 1.14 8.29
C GLY A 26 -11.53 1.70 9.45
N ARG A 27 -10.33 1.16 9.69
CA ARG A 27 -9.39 1.63 10.71
C ARG A 27 -8.19 2.27 10.02
N PHE A 28 -7.96 3.56 10.27
CA PHE A 28 -6.71 4.19 9.86
C PHE A 28 -5.65 4.06 10.96
N ASP A 29 -4.49 3.51 10.57
CA ASP A 29 -3.27 3.44 11.37
C ASP A 29 -2.13 4.10 10.58
N PRO A 30 -1.69 5.32 10.95
CA PRO A 30 -0.69 6.06 10.20
C PRO A 30 0.70 5.41 10.26
N GLU A 31 1.06 4.75 11.36
CA GLU A 31 2.36 4.09 11.51
C GLU A 31 2.44 2.87 10.58
N ALA A 32 1.35 2.09 10.50
CA ALA A 32 1.26 0.99 9.55
C ALA A 32 1.34 1.49 8.09
N GLY A 33 0.75 2.65 7.79
CA GLY A 33 0.81 3.25 6.45
C GLY A 33 2.21 3.70 6.05
N GLU A 34 2.95 4.34 6.95
CA GLU A 34 4.36 4.68 6.74
C GLU A 34 5.23 3.44 6.57
N ALA A 35 4.99 2.40 7.36
CA ALA A 35 5.67 1.12 7.22
C ALA A 35 5.37 0.44 5.87
N TYR A 36 4.14 0.56 5.36
CA TYR A 36 3.78 0.04 4.03
C TYR A 36 4.48 0.81 2.91
N VAL A 37 4.58 2.14 3.00
CA VAL A 37 5.37 2.95 2.04
C VAL A 37 6.84 2.52 2.04
N ALA A 38 7.43 2.36 3.22
CA ALA A 38 8.80 1.86 3.37
C ALA A 38 8.97 0.45 2.77
N LEU A 39 7.98 -0.43 2.96
CA LEU A 39 7.97 -1.76 2.36
C LEU A 39 8.00 -1.72 0.83
N LEU A 40 7.17 -0.88 0.20
CA LEU A 40 7.15 -0.74 -1.26
C LEU A 40 8.50 -0.29 -1.82
N SER A 41 9.23 0.59 -1.10
CA SER A 41 10.56 1.06 -1.51
C SER A 41 11.65 -0.02 -1.53
N ARG A 42 11.39 -1.19 -0.92
CA ARG A 42 12.30 -2.34 -0.94
C ARG A 42 12.14 -3.20 -2.19
N ILE A 43 11.08 -2.99 -2.97
CA ILE A 43 10.85 -3.76 -4.19
C ILE A 43 11.91 -3.35 -5.22
N PRO A 44 12.70 -4.30 -5.74
CA PRO A 44 13.71 -3.99 -6.75
C PRO A 44 13.03 -3.56 -8.07
N PRO A 45 13.74 -2.80 -8.93
CA PRO A 45 13.24 -2.44 -10.25
C PRO A 45 12.80 -3.68 -11.05
N ILE A 46 11.64 -3.58 -11.68
CA ILE A 46 11.03 -4.66 -12.47
C ILE A 46 11.56 -4.56 -13.92
N GLY A 47 11.91 -5.71 -14.50
CA GLY A 47 12.35 -5.82 -15.89
C GLY A 47 11.18 -6.02 -16.86
N GLU A 48 11.41 -6.76 -17.95
CA GLU A 48 10.36 -7.07 -18.94
C GLU A 48 9.27 -8.01 -18.40
N THR A 49 9.61 -8.82 -17.39
CA THR A 49 8.70 -9.75 -16.74
C THR A 49 8.55 -9.41 -15.27
N VAL A 50 7.34 -9.59 -14.76
CA VAL A 50 6.97 -9.34 -13.37
C VAL A 50 6.31 -10.57 -12.78
N ASP A 51 6.60 -10.84 -11.51
CA ASP A 51 5.91 -11.88 -10.76
C ASP A 51 4.42 -11.50 -10.61
N SER A 52 3.53 -12.39 -11.02
CA SER A 52 2.08 -12.15 -10.93
C SER A 52 1.60 -12.01 -9.49
N ARG A 53 2.24 -12.69 -8.52
CA ARG A 53 1.92 -12.57 -7.09
C ARG A 53 2.27 -11.19 -6.57
N LEU A 54 3.43 -10.64 -6.97
CA LEU A 54 3.78 -9.25 -6.65
C LEU A 54 2.70 -8.30 -7.15
N VAL A 55 2.34 -8.40 -8.44
CA VAL A 55 1.33 -7.52 -9.04
C VAL A 55 0.05 -7.59 -8.24
N GLN A 56 -0.47 -8.80 -7.96
CA GLN A 56 -1.69 -9.02 -7.18
C GLN A 56 -1.70 -8.34 -5.82
N LEU A 57 -0.55 -8.25 -5.15
CA LEU A 57 -0.44 -7.66 -3.81
C LEU A 57 -0.39 -6.13 -3.82
N ILE A 58 0.06 -5.50 -4.91
CA ILE A 58 0.34 -4.06 -4.91
C ILE A 58 -0.59 -3.25 -5.82
N TRP A 59 -1.11 -3.84 -6.91
CA TRP A 59 -1.81 -3.10 -7.97
C TRP A 59 -3.05 -2.34 -7.48
N PHE A 60 -3.77 -2.91 -6.51
CA PHE A 60 -5.03 -2.36 -6.00
C PHE A 60 -4.84 -1.41 -4.81
N ALA A 61 -3.64 -1.35 -4.22
CA ALA A 61 -3.40 -0.60 -3.00
C ALA A 61 -3.78 0.91 -3.10
N PRO A 62 -3.41 1.67 -4.15
CA PRO A 62 -3.80 3.07 -4.26
C PRO A 62 -5.31 3.26 -4.33
N THR A 63 -5.99 2.45 -5.14
CA THR A 63 -7.45 2.51 -5.30
C THR A 63 -8.15 2.18 -3.99
N LEU A 64 -7.67 1.16 -3.26
CA LEU A 64 -8.21 0.86 -1.93
C LEU A 64 -8.04 2.03 -0.97
N ILE A 65 -6.85 2.63 -0.89
CA ILE A 65 -6.57 3.74 0.02
C ILE A 65 -7.48 4.93 -0.30
N GLU A 66 -7.58 5.32 -1.59
CA GLU A 66 -8.48 6.38 -2.05
C GLU A 66 -9.92 6.12 -1.58
N TRP A 67 -10.47 4.94 -1.90
CA TRP A 67 -11.86 4.60 -1.58
C TRP A 67 -12.14 4.47 -0.09
N GLN A 68 -11.14 4.09 0.72
CA GLN A 68 -11.32 3.98 2.18
C GLN A 68 -11.07 5.30 2.91
N THR A 69 -10.61 6.37 2.23
CA THR A 69 -10.27 7.64 2.88
C THR A 69 -11.45 8.20 3.69
N GLU A 70 -12.62 8.35 3.05
CA GLU A 70 -13.81 8.89 3.70
C GLU A 70 -14.35 7.99 4.81
N ARG A 71 -14.10 6.68 4.73
CA ARG A 71 -14.62 5.70 5.68
C ARG A 71 -13.71 5.51 6.90
N ALA A 72 -12.39 5.56 6.71
CA ALA A 72 -11.42 5.21 7.73
C ALA A 72 -10.91 6.42 8.52
N ALA A 73 -10.86 7.60 7.90
CA ALA A 73 -10.44 8.83 8.56
C ALA A 73 -11.57 9.42 9.42
N LYS A 74 -11.22 9.90 10.61
CA LYS A 74 -12.17 10.45 11.61
C LYS A 74 -12.19 11.97 11.65
N ASN A 75 -11.22 12.63 11.01
CA ASN A 75 -11.05 14.08 11.02
C ASN A 75 -10.19 14.52 9.82
N GLU A 76 -10.16 15.83 9.54
CA GLU A 76 -9.44 16.41 8.40
C GLU A 76 -7.93 16.12 8.43
N LYS A 77 -7.32 16.07 9.62
CA LYS A 77 -5.89 15.75 9.76
C LYS A 77 -5.58 14.32 9.34
N GLU A 78 -6.46 13.38 9.67
CA GLU A 78 -6.35 11.99 9.22
C GLU A 78 -6.56 11.86 7.72
N VAL A 79 -7.50 12.63 7.14
CA VAL A 79 -7.69 12.70 5.68
C VAL A 79 -6.42 13.21 4.99
N GLU A 80 -5.83 14.29 5.47
CA GLU A 80 -4.58 14.84 4.93
C GLU A 80 -3.43 13.83 5.00
N LYS A 81 -3.27 13.16 6.16
CA LYS A 81 -2.21 12.17 6.34
C LYS A 81 -2.40 10.95 5.44
N LEU A 82 -3.64 10.48 5.29
CA LEU A 82 -3.94 9.35 4.42
C LEU A 82 -3.76 9.71 2.93
N GLY A 83 -4.11 10.96 2.55
CA GLY A 83 -3.81 11.50 1.22
C GLY A 83 -2.32 11.52 0.93
N HIS A 84 -1.49 11.93 1.89
CA HIS A 84 -0.04 11.87 1.72
C HIS A 84 0.49 10.45 1.54
N ILE A 85 -0.01 9.48 2.32
CA ILE A 85 0.34 8.06 2.16
C ILE A 85 -0.12 7.55 0.79
N TRP A 86 -1.32 7.92 0.34
CA TRP A 86 -1.84 7.58 -0.97
C TRP A 86 -0.92 8.08 -2.09
N ASP A 87 -0.49 9.35 -2.03
CA ASP A 87 0.45 9.93 -2.99
C ASP A 87 1.76 9.12 -3.02
N GLN A 88 2.34 8.82 -1.86
CA GLN A 88 3.57 8.04 -1.76
C GLN A 88 3.44 6.62 -2.33
N VAL A 89 2.34 5.93 -2.03
CA VAL A 89 2.04 4.59 -2.57
C VAL A 89 1.88 4.65 -4.09
N ARG A 90 1.14 5.64 -4.59
CA ARG A 90 0.92 5.86 -6.03
C ARG A 90 2.24 6.12 -6.76
N GLU A 91 3.09 7.02 -6.25
CA GLU A 91 4.39 7.33 -6.85
C GLU A 91 5.33 6.12 -6.80
N ALA A 92 5.35 5.35 -5.72
CA ALA A 92 6.13 4.11 -5.63
C ALA A 92 5.69 3.09 -6.69
N LEU A 93 4.38 2.92 -6.90
CA LEU A 93 3.84 2.03 -7.91
C LEU A 93 4.11 2.49 -9.34
N ILE A 94 4.03 3.80 -9.60
CA ILE A 94 4.40 4.39 -10.90
C ILE A 94 5.88 4.15 -11.19
N ALA A 95 6.76 4.30 -10.19
CA ALA A 95 8.19 4.03 -10.36
C ALA A 95 8.48 2.55 -10.63
N LEU A 96 7.68 1.63 -10.07
CA LEU A 96 7.85 0.18 -10.22
C LEU A 96 7.25 -0.37 -11.52
N LEU A 97 6.02 0.03 -11.86
CA LEU A 97 5.20 -0.55 -12.93
C LEU A 97 5.07 0.36 -14.15
N GLY A 98 5.51 1.62 -14.05
CA GLY A 98 5.29 2.65 -15.06
C GLY A 98 3.91 3.30 -14.98
N LEU A 99 3.66 4.24 -15.90
CA LEU A 99 2.33 4.74 -16.18
C LEU A 99 1.69 3.90 -17.30
N PRO A 100 0.39 3.59 -17.20
CA PRO A 100 -0.34 2.98 -18.31
C PRO A 100 -0.41 3.89 -19.55
#